data_AF-A0A2V7W3T6-F1
#
_entry.id   AF-A0A2V7W3T6-F1
#
_cell.length_a   1.000
_cell.length_b   1.000
_cell.length_c   1.000
_cell.angle_alpha   90.00
_cell.angle_beta   90.00
_cell.angle_gamma   90.00
#
_symmetry.space_group_name_H-M   'P 1'
#
loop_
_entity.id
_entity.type
_entity.pdbx_description
1 polymer ?
#
loop_
_entity_poly.entity_id
_entity_poly.type
_entity_poly.pdbx_seq_one_letter_code
_entity_poly.pdbx_strand_id
1 'polypeptide(L)'
;MRHVPALSWIVPKLDSDLRRRIDLLWNACANVAPEHPLHNTIDHEFRGLCRSIERIGDVVRRARLNHHHPPAEIGARLRWTMNHTISMLSSVDSATFGHRFPFQTFERSNAEPLWASVLAVIDHVHRLTDLVRPIDPSIDERMYEGLVTLQTPLDARPMA
;
A
#
# COMPACT_ATOMS: atom_id res chain seq x y z
N MET A 1 10.44 -12.79 17.26
CA MET A 1 10.19 -11.45 16.70
C MET A 1 10.18 -11.59 15.18
N ARG A 2 9.09 -11.20 14.50
CA ARG A 2 9.07 -11.19 13.03
C ARG A 2 10.02 -10.08 12.56
N HIS A 3 10.86 -10.38 11.58
CA HIS A 3 11.81 -9.41 11.03
C HIS A 3 11.05 -8.32 10.27
N VAL A 4 10.99 -7.09 10.80
CA VAL A 4 10.42 -5.94 10.10
C VAL A 4 11.50 -5.34 9.18
N PRO A 5 11.24 -5.19 7.86
CA PRO A 5 12.21 -4.56 6.96
C PRO A 5 12.52 -3.11 7.34
N ALA A 6 13.75 -2.67 7.06
CA ALA A 6 14.15 -1.29 7.27
C ALA A 6 13.39 -0.33 6.33
N LEU A 7 13.25 0.94 6.74
CA LEU A 7 12.65 1.98 5.88
C LEU A 7 13.38 2.15 4.54
N SER A 8 14.71 1.98 4.53
CA SER A 8 15.54 1.98 3.32
C SER A 8 15.17 0.88 2.33
N TRP A 9 14.50 -0.17 2.78
CA TRP A 9 13.91 -1.21 1.92
C TRP A 9 12.45 -0.90 1.58
N ILE A 10 11.64 -0.46 2.57
CA ILE A 10 10.20 -0.21 2.41
C ILE A 10 9.94 0.92 1.40
N VAL A 11 10.70 2.03 1.48
CA VAL A 11 10.47 3.21 0.63
C VAL A 11 10.69 2.91 -0.86
N PRO A 12 11.83 2.34 -1.30
CA PRO A 12 12.00 1.95 -2.70
C PRO A 12 10.96 0.94 -3.17
N LYS A 13 10.53 0.01 -2.31
CA LYS A 13 9.50 -0.98 -2.66
C LYS A 13 8.13 -0.34 -2.89
N LEU A 14 7.76 0.66 -2.12
CA LEU A 14 6.52 1.41 -2.36
C LEU A 14 6.64 2.28 -3.61
N ASP A 15 7.74 3.02 -3.76
CA ASP A 15 7.87 4.04 -4.79
C ASP A 15 8.18 3.49 -6.19
N SER A 16 9.05 2.49 -6.30
CA SER A 16 9.43 1.93 -7.60
C SER A 16 8.56 0.73 -7.97
N ASP A 17 8.45 -0.26 -7.09
CA ASP A 17 7.82 -1.53 -7.44
C ASP A 17 6.29 -1.44 -7.38
N LEU A 18 5.73 -1.02 -6.24
CA LEU A 18 4.28 -0.98 -6.05
C LEU A 18 3.62 0.12 -6.88
N ARG A 19 4.20 1.32 -6.96
CA ARG A 19 3.69 2.39 -7.83
C ARG A 19 3.51 1.92 -9.26
N ARG A 20 4.55 1.35 -9.87
CA ARG A 20 4.51 0.85 -11.26
C ARG A 20 3.40 -0.17 -11.47
N ARG A 21 3.19 -1.06 -10.50
CA ARG A 21 2.14 -2.10 -10.57
C ARG A 21 0.74 -1.49 -10.46
N ILE A 22 0.55 -0.56 -9.54
CA ILE A 22 -0.73 0.13 -9.37
C ILE A 22 -1.08 0.87 -10.66
N ASP A 23 -0.10 1.53 -11.29
CA ASP A 23 -0.31 2.21 -12.58
C ASP A 23 -0.71 1.23 -13.69
N LEU A 24 -0.05 0.08 -13.79
CA LEU A 24 -0.41 -0.97 -14.76
C LEU A 24 -1.82 -1.53 -14.53
N LEU A 25 -2.15 -1.88 -13.28
CA LEU A 25 -3.47 -2.38 -12.90
C LEU A 25 -4.56 -1.34 -13.14
N TRP A 26 -4.29 -0.07 -12.83
CA TRP A 26 -5.21 1.02 -13.10
C TRP A 26 -5.46 1.19 -14.60
N ASN A 27 -4.40 1.19 -15.42
CA ASN A 27 -4.53 1.35 -16.87
C ASN A 27 -5.29 0.19 -17.53
N ALA A 28 -5.08 -1.05 -17.06
CA ALA A 28 -5.83 -2.21 -17.53
C ALA A 28 -7.33 -2.08 -17.20
N CYS A 29 -7.67 -1.46 -16.07
CA CYS A 29 -9.05 -1.25 -15.63
C CYS A 29 -9.71 0.03 -16.15
N ALA A 30 -8.93 1.03 -16.58
CA ALA A 30 -9.43 2.39 -16.86
C ALA A 30 -10.52 2.43 -17.94
N ASN A 31 -10.52 1.43 -18.83
CA ASN A 31 -11.48 1.31 -19.94
C ASN A 31 -12.55 0.23 -19.70
N VAL A 32 -12.61 -0.37 -18.50
CA VAL A 32 -13.65 -1.34 -18.16
C VAL A 32 -15.00 -0.62 -18.12
N ALA A 33 -15.91 -1.06 -18.99
CA ALA A 33 -17.23 -0.49 -19.10
C ALA A 33 -17.99 -0.57 -17.74
N PRO A 34 -18.80 0.43 -17.37
CA PRO A 34 -19.58 0.42 -16.12
C PRO A 34 -20.53 -0.78 -16.01
N GLU A 35 -20.99 -1.33 -17.13
CA GLU A 35 -21.86 -2.50 -17.17
C GLU A 35 -21.12 -3.81 -16.94
N HIS A 36 -19.78 -3.79 -16.92
CA HIS A 36 -18.98 -4.99 -16.72
C HIS A 36 -19.24 -5.58 -15.31
N PRO A 37 -19.48 -6.89 -15.18
CA PRO A 37 -19.88 -7.50 -13.90
C PRO A 37 -18.83 -7.32 -12.79
N LEU A 38 -17.55 -7.13 -13.15
CA LEU A 38 -16.47 -6.89 -12.20
C LEU A 38 -16.24 -5.42 -11.84
N HIS A 39 -16.89 -4.47 -12.52
CA HIS A 39 -16.61 -3.03 -12.37
C HIS A 39 -16.71 -2.57 -10.90
N ASN A 40 -17.80 -2.92 -10.21
CA ASN A 40 -18.01 -2.53 -8.81
C ASN A 40 -17.00 -3.18 -7.85
N THR A 41 -16.57 -4.42 -8.14
CA THR A 41 -15.56 -5.11 -7.34
C THR A 41 -14.18 -4.46 -7.50
N ILE A 42 -13.81 -4.11 -8.73
CA ILE A 42 -12.56 -3.42 -9.05
C ILE A 42 -12.53 -2.04 -8.38
N ASP A 43 -13.61 -1.28 -8.50
CA ASP A 43 -13.80 0.03 -7.87
C ASP A 43 -13.69 -0.06 -6.34
N HIS A 44 -14.30 -1.09 -5.73
CA HIS A 44 -14.19 -1.36 -4.29
C HIS A 44 -12.75 -1.65 -3.87
N GLU A 45 -12.04 -2.52 -4.60
CA GLU A 45 -10.66 -2.88 -4.30
C GLU A 45 -9.70 -1.71 -4.47
N PHE A 46 -9.84 -0.87 -5.50
CA PHE A 46 -9.01 0.34 -5.65
C PHE A 46 -9.26 1.36 -4.52
N ARG A 47 -10.51 1.51 -4.06
CA ARG A 47 -10.79 2.32 -2.86
C ARG A 47 -10.18 1.70 -1.60
N GLY A 48 -10.18 0.38 -1.48
CA GLY A 48 -9.51 -0.36 -0.40
C GLY A 48 -8.00 -0.13 -0.40
N LEU A 49 -7.38 -0.23 -1.57
CA LEU A 49 -5.97 0.07 -1.79
C LEU A 49 -5.63 1.51 -1.37
N CYS A 50 -6.42 2.51 -1.77
CA CYS A 50 -6.21 3.90 -1.35
C CYS A 50 -6.19 4.04 0.18
N ARG A 51 -7.17 3.44 0.88
CA ARG A 51 -7.24 3.48 2.35
C ARG A 51 -6.04 2.79 2.99
N SER A 52 -5.59 1.67 2.43
CA SER A 52 -4.41 0.94 2.93
C SER A 52 -3.11 1.73 2.76
N ILE A 53 -2.97 2.46 1.64
CA ILE A 53 -1.85 3.38 1.41
C ILE A 53 -1.92 4.58 2.39
N GLU A 54 -3.10 5.19 2.56
CA GLU A 54 -3.32 6.28 3.52
C GLU A 54 -2.93 5.87 4.95
N ARG A 55 -3.27 4.62 5.35
CA ARG A 55 -2.92 4.06 6.66
C ARG A 55 -1.41 3.95 6.89
N ILE A 56 -0.60 3.73 5.84
CA ILE A 56 0.86 3.79 5.95
C ILE A 56 1.27 5.20 6.37
N GLY A 57 0.70 6.23 5.73
CA GLY A 57 0.92 7.62 6.12
C GLY A 57 0.53 7.90 7.57
N ASP A 58 -0.62 7.41 8.02
CA ASP A 58 -1.10 7.61 9.39
C ASP A 58 -0.17 6.99 10.45
N VAL A 59 0.38 5.80 10.19
CA VAL A 59 1.32 5.13 11.11
C VAL A 59 2.62 5.93 11.25
N VAL A 60 3.07 6.52 10.14
CA VAL A 60 4.30 7.32 10.08
C VAL A 60 4.09 8.68 10.75
N ARG A 61 2.87 9.21 10.65
CA ARG A 61 2.52 10.59 11.00
C ARG A 61 1.64 10.64 12.25
N ARG A 62 2.22 10.49 13.45
CA ARG A 62 1.62 11.06 14.68
C ARG A 62 1.63 12.60 14.70
N ALA A 63 2.04 13.27 13.60
CA ALA A 63 2.25 14.71 13.52
C ALA A 63 1.49 15.37 12.35
N ARG A 64 0.40 16.09 12.67
CA ARG A 64 -0.34 17.07 11.83
C ARG A 64 -1.01 16.53 10.55
N LEU A 65 -2.32 16.32 10.67
CA LEU A 65 -3.27 16.30 9.55
C LEU A 65 -3.31 17.68 8.88
N ASN A 66 -2.46 17.92 7.89
CA ASN A 66 -2.82 18.91 6.87
C ASN A 66 -4.08 18.38 6.18
N HIS A 67 -5.18 19.11 6.33
CA HIS A 67 -6.50 18.83 5.74
C HIS A 67 -6.44 19.04 4.23
N HIS A 68 -5.66 18.21 3.53
CA HIS A 68 -5.72 18.13 2.08
C HIS A 68 -6.79 17.12 1.72
N HIS A 69 -7.87 17.62 1.13
CA HIS A 69 -8.94 16.78 0.62
C HIS A 69 -8.39 15.91 -0.51
N PRO A 70 -8.38 14.58 -0.36
CA PRO A 70 -7.96 13.71 -1.44
C PRO A 70 -8.89 13.89 -2.65
N PRO A 71 -8.39 13.73 -3.89
CA PRO A 71 -9.24 13.75 -5.08
C PRO A 71 -10.40 12.74 -4.99
N ALA A 72 -11.56 13.08 -5.57
CA ALA A 72 -12.72 12.20 -5.62
C ALA A 72 -12.55 11.06 -6.64
N GLU A 73 -11.90 11.35 -7.77
CA GLU A 73 -11.57 10.37 -8.80
C GLU A 73 -10.49 9.41 -8.32
N ILE A 74 -10.71 8.11 -8.49
CA ILE A 74 -9.84 7.07 -7.93
C ILE A 74 -8.44 7.10 -8.52
N GLY A 75 -8.29 7.24 -9.84
CA GLY A 75 -6.98 7.32 -10.47
C GLY A 75 -6.15 8.50 -9.96
N ALA A 76 -6.78 9.67 -9.83
CA ALA A 76 -6.15 10.85 -9.23
C ALA A 76 -5.84 10.63 -7.73
N ARG A 77 -6.74 9.98 -6.99
CA ARG A 77 -6.56 9.65 -5.58
C ARG A 77 -5.40 8.70 -5.35
N LEU A 78 -5.26 7.63 -6.13
CA LEU A 78 -4.15 6.67 -6.03
C LEU A 78 -2.79 7.36 -6.20
N ARG A 79 -2.66 8.19 -7.24
CA ARG A 79 -1.41 8.95 -7.46
C ARG A 79 -1.13 9.91 -6.30
N TRP A 80 -2.16 10.60 -5.83
CA TRP A 80 -2.03 11.53 -4.71
C TRP A 80 -1.63 10.81 -3.41
N THR A 81 -2.32 9.72 -3.05
CA THR A 81 -2.06 8.97 -1.80
C THR A 81 -0.68 8.34 -1.82
N MET A 82 -0.22 7.81 -2.97
CA MET A 82 1.14 7.29 -3.11
C MET A 82 2.18 8.38 -2.92
N ASN A 83 2.08 9.50 -3.64
CA ASN A 83 3.03 10.61 -3.52
C ASN A 83 3.08 11.15 -2.08
N HIS A 84 1.92 11.33 -1.47
CA HIS A 84 1.80 11.81 -0.10
C HIS A 84 2.43 10.84 0.90
N THR A 85 2.15 9.55 0.78
CA THR A 85 2.69 8.51 1.66
C THR A 85 4.21 8.38 1.53
N ILE A 86 4.73 8.43 0.31
CA ILE A 86 6.18 8.38 0.07
C ILE A 86 6.86 9.63 0.62
N SER A 87 6.28 10.81 0.39
CA SER A 87 6.79 12.05 0.98
C SER A 87 6.84 11.98 2.50
N MET A 88 5.84 11.36 3.15
CA MET A 88 5.87 11.14 4.59
C MET A 88 6.98 10.19 5.01
N LEU A 89 7.09 9.03 4.38
CA LEU A 89 8.09 8.03 4.73
C LEU A 89 9.51 8.57 4.54
N SER A 90 9.76 9.31 3.47
CA SER A 90 11.07 9.95 3.21
C SER A 90 11.39 11.09 4.17
N SER A 91 10.39 11.66 4.85
CA SER A 91 10.60 12.68 5.89
C SER A 91 10.96 12.10 7.25
N VAL A 92 10.86 10.77 7.41
CA VAL A 92 11.17 10.09 8.66
C VAL A 92 12.63 9.68 8.68
N ASP A 93 13.30 10.02 9.78
CA ASP A 93 14.65 9.57 10.03
C ASP A 93 14.70 8.07 10.30
N SER A 94 15.33 7.35 9.37
CA SER A 94 15.52 5.89 9.44
C SER A 94 16.32 5.42 10.65
N ALA A 95 17.16 6.27 11.23
CA ALA A 95 17.97 5.93 12.41
C ALA A 95 17.18 5.98 13.73
N THR A 96 16.02 6.63 13.74
CA THR A 96 15.18 6.79 14.94
C THR A 96 13.84 6.10 14.82
N PHE A 97 13.37 5.79 13.60
CA PHE A 97 12.11 5.11 13.40
C PHE A 97 12.14 3.64 13.83
N GLY A 98 11.25 3.28 14.76
CA GLY A 98 11.08 1.90 15.22
C GLY A 98 12.04 1.45 16.33
N HIS A 99 13.02 2.29 16.71
CA HIS A 99 13.83 2.09 17.90
C HIS A 99 12.97 2.32 19.16
N ARG A 100 12.94 1.34 20.06
CA ARG A 100 12.44 1.56 21.43
C ARG A 100 13.47 2.46 22.12
N PHE A 101 13.07 3.68 22.51
CA PHE A 101 13.94 4.50 23.35
C PHE A 101 14.36 3.67 24.59
N PRO A 102 15.66 3.62 24.94
CA PRO A 102 16.14 2.75 26.00
C PRO A 102 15.64 3.15 27.41
N PHE A 103 14.91 4.26 27.55
CA PHE A 103 14.43 4.75 28.84
C PHE A 103 12.93 5.13 28.78
N GLN A 104 12.09 4.31 29.44
CA GLN A 104 10.79 4.67 30.06
C GLN A 104 9.67 5.35 29.26
N THR A 105 9.66 5.33 27.93
CA THR A 105 8.43 5.63 27.18
C THR A 105 7.72 4.32 26.82
N PHE A 106 6.49 4.11 27.29
CA PHE A 106 5.58 3.01 26.90
C PHE A 106 5.20 3.03 25.39
N GLU A 107 5.97 3.72 24.56
CA GLU A 107 5.72 3.84 23.13
C GLU A 107 6.06 2.52 22.42
N ARG A 108 5.00 1.86 21.93
CA ARG A 108 5.14 0.72 21.02
C ARG A 108 5.88 1.17 19.76
N SER A 109 6.82 0.35 19.30
CA SER A 109 7.53 0.57 18.03
C SER A 109 6.53 0.66 16.88
N ASN A 110 6.60 1.72 16.07
CA ASN A 110 5.73 1.90 14.90
C ASN A 110 6.12 0.97 13.73
N ALA A 111 7.21 0.20 13.86
CA ALA A 111 7.69 -0.71 12.83
C ALA A 111 6.69 -1.83 12.51
N GLU A 112 6.06 -2.43 13.54
CA GLU A 112 5.07 -3.50 13.35
C GLU A 112 3.77 -3.01 12.68
N PRO A 113 3.12 -1.91 13.14
CA PRO A 113 1.98 -1.32 12.43
C PRO A 113 2.30 -0.87 11.01
N LEU A 114 3.52 -0.36 10.77
CA LEU A 114 3.93 0.06 9.44
C LEU A 114 3.99 -1.16 8.52
N TRP A 115 4.64 -2.22 8.98
CA TRP A 115 4.77 -3.45 8.22
C TRP A 115 3.41 -4.09 7.95
N ALA A 116 2.50 -4.11 8.92
CA ALA A 116 1.13 -4.59 8.73
C ALA A 116 0.38 -3.80 7.62
N SER A 117 0.52 -2.48 7.59
CA SER A 117 -0.10 -1.64 6.55
C SER A 117 0.53 -1.88 5.17
N VAL A 118 1.85 -2.05 5.09
CA VAL A 118 2.55 -2.41 3.84
C VAL A 118 2.07 -3.76 3.31
N LEU A 119 1.92 -4.74 4.19
CA LEU A 119 1.39 -6.06 3.86
C LEU A 119 -0.04 -5.97 3.30
N ALA A 120 -0.91 -5.16 3.89
CA ALA A 120 -2.26 -4.93 3.37
C ALA A 120 -2.27 -4.31 1.96
N VAL A 121 -1.32 -3.40 1.66
CA VAL A 121 -1.16 -2.85 0.30
C VAL A 121 -0.76 -3.95 -0.69
N ILE A 122 0.22 -4.80 -0.34
CA ILE A 122 0.65 -5.92 -1.19
C ILE A 122 -0.53 -6.87 -1.47
N ASP A 123 -1.32 -7.18 -0.44
CA ASP A 123 -2.49 -8.05 -0.52
C ASP A 123 -3.59 -7.49 -1.45
N HIS A 124 -3.88 -6.19 -1.36
CA HIS A 124 -4.81 -5.53 -2.31
C HIS A 124 -4.28 -5.57 -3.74
N VAL A 125 -2.97 -5.36 -3.95
CA VAL A 125 -2.37 -5.46 -5.29
C VAL A 125 -2.49 -6.88 -5.83
N HIS A 126 -2.31 -7.91 -5.00
CA HIS A 126 -2.53 -9.30 -5.41
C HIS A 126 -3.98 -9.56 -5.79
N ARG A 127 -4.95 -9.18 -4.94
CA ARG A 127 -6.38 -9.31 -5.24
C ARG A 127 -6.76 -8.61 -6.54
N LEU A 128 -6.30 -7.38 -6.75
CA LEU A 128 -6.53 -6.64 -7.99
C LEU A 128 -5.93 -7.36 -9.19
N THR A 129 -4.72 -7.89 -9.06
CA THR A 129 -4.08 -8.64 -10.15
C THR A 129 -4.89 -9.86 -10.55
N ASP A 130 -5.41 -10.62 -9.58
CA ASP A 130 -6.25 -11.80 -9.84
C ASP A 130 -7.61 -11.41 -10.47
N LEU A 131 -8.18 -10.26 -10.08
CA LEU A 131 -9.41 -9.73 -10.65
C LEU A 131 -9.24 -9.19 -12.07
N VAL A 132 -8.06 -8.65 -12.40
CA VAL A 132 -7.78 -7.99 -13.67
C VAL A 132 -7.27 -8.97 -14.72
N ARG A 133 -6.59 -10.05 -14.33
CA ARG A 133 -6.08 -11.07 -15.24
C ARG A 133 -7.12 -11.63 -16.25
N PRO A 134 -8.39 -11.84 -15.88
CA PRO A 134 -9.43 -12.24 -16.85
C PRO A 134 -9.82 -11.15 -17.85
N ILE A 135 -9.56 -9.87 -17.53
CA ILE A 135 -9.89 -8.69 -18.35
C ILE A 135 -8.73 -8.39 -19.30
N ASP A 136 -7.51 -8.38 -18.79
CA ASP A 136 -6.29 -8.16 -19.54
C ASP A 136 -5.30 -9.30 -19.30
N PRO A 137 -5.19 -10.26 -20.24
CA PRO A 137 -4.27 -11.40 -20.13
C PRO A 137 -2.78 -11.01 -20.13
N SER A 138 -2.44 -9.77 -20.48
CA SER A 138 -1.05 -9.28 -20.40
C SER A 138 -0.59 -8.98 -18.97
N ILE A 139 -1.52 -8.94 -18.02
CA ILE A 139 -1.27 -8.87 -16.58
C ILE A 139 -0.92 -10.27 -16.07
N ASP A 140 0.37 -10.61 -16.15
CA ASP A 140 0.90 -11.95 -15.85
C ASP A 140 1.72 -12.01 -14.54
N GLU A 141 2.26 -13.20 -14.24
CA GLU A 141 3.09 -13.41 -13.05
C GLU A 141 4.45 -12.69 -13.10
N ARG A 142 4.90 -12.24 -14.27
CA ARG A 142 6.11 -11.39 -14.39
C ARG A 142 5.85 -10.00 -13.86
N MET A 143 4.59 -9.61 -13.71
CA MET A 143 4.30 -8.49 -12.83
C MET A 143 4.88 -8.78 -11.46
N TYR A 144 4.71 -9.94 -10.82
CA TYR A 144 5.24 -10.29 -9.47
C TYR A 144 6.77 -10.44 -9.35
N GLU A 145 7.54 -10.36 -10.42
CA GLU A 145 9.00 -10.42 -10.35
C GLU A 145 9.55 -9.29 -9.46
N GLY A 146 10.31 -9.66 -8.42
CA GLY A 146 10.88 -8.73 -7.44
C GLY A 146 9.99 -8.36 -6.23
N LEU A 147 8.72 -8.81 -6.16
CA LEU A 147 7.92 -8.69 -4.94
C LEU A 147 8.24 -9.83 -3.96
N VAL A 148 8.09 -9.54 -2.66
CA VAL A 148 8.09 -10.58 -1.64
C VAL A 148 6.82 -11.41 -1.83
N THR A 149 6.97 -12.66 -2.27
CA THR A 149 5.90 -13.64 -2.27
C THR A 149 5.57 -13.97 -0.82
N LEU A 150 4.37 -13.63 -0.37
CA LEU A 150 3.88 -14.06 0.94
C LEU A 150 3.66 -15.57 0.86
N GLN A 151 4.48 -16.35 1.57
CA GLN A 151 4.32 -17.81 1.66
C GLN A 151 2.99 -18.22 2.31
N THR A 152 2.28 -17.29 2.94
CA THR A 152 0.98 -17.50 3.57
C THR A 152 0.10 -16.28 3.31
N PRO A 153 -1.17 -16.44 2.88
CA PRO A 153 -2.11 -15.33 2.74
C PRO A 153 -2.20 -14.53 4.04
N LEU A 154 -2.37 -13.21 3.94
CA LEU A 154 -2.64 -12.39 5.12
C LEU A 154 -3.97 -12.80 5.74
N ASP A 155 -3.95 -13.13 7.03
CA ASP A 155 -5.18 -13.35 7.78
C ASP A 155 -6.05 -12.09 7.72
N ALA A 156 -7.30 -12.23 7.28
CA ALA A 156 -8.27 -11.13 7.16
C ALA A 156 -8.67 -10.49 8.52
N ARG A 157 -8.10 -10.98 9.64
CA ARG A 157 -8.34 -10.42 10.96
C ARG A 157 -7.40 -9.23 11.18
N PRO A 158 -7.90 -8.05 11.60
CA PRO A 158 -7.03 -6.94 11.92
C PRO A 158 -6.06 -7.35 13.03
N MET A 159 -4.76 -7.08 12.83
CA MET A 159 -3.73 -7.33 13.85
C MET A 159 -4.10 -6.50 15.10
N ALA A 160 -4.42 -7.19 16.19
CA ALA A 160 -4.78 -6.62 17.50
C ALA A 160 -3.54 -6.20 18.31
#